data_AF-A0A0P6XF92-F1
#
_entry.id   AF-A0A0P6XF92-F1
#
_cell.length_a   1.000
_cell.length_b   1.000
_cell.length_c   1.000
_cell.angle_alpha   90.00
_cell.angle_beta   90.00
_cell.angle_gamma   90.00
#
_symmetry.space_group_name_H-M   'P 1'
#
loop_
_entity.id
_entity.type
_entity.pdbx_description
1 polymer ?
#
loop_
_entity_poly.entity_id
_entity_poly.type
_entity_poly.pdbx_seq_one_letter_code
_entity_poly.pdbx_strand_id
1 'polypeptide(L)'
;MKRKDNGLIDLTAIDPVVEATLSQGRRRIAERSLPKDERKKTIREREKAAKRNRVMLDIDPAIMRDLSKLAEHYEISQSQLTSLALVLFLNAIEKGELDILPYLKPINNPRYSYVVNWNK
;
A
#
# COMPACT_ATOMS: atom_id res chain seq x y z
N MET A 1 11.60 37.43 -2.30
CA MET A 1 12.89 36.82 -1.91
C MET A 1 13.68 37.86 -1.12
N LYS A 2 13.56 37.88 0.21
CA LYS A 2 14.27 38.87 1.06
C LYS A 2 15.60 38.28 1.49
N ARG A 3 16.71 38.94 1.13
CA ARG A 3 18.05 38.62 1.64
C ARG A 3 18.14 39.14 3.08
N LYS A 4 18.71 38.35 3.99
CA LYS A 4 19.18 38.87 5.30
C LYS A 4 20.59 39.43 5.12
N ASP A 5 20.94 40.42 5.94
CA ASP A 5 22.14 41.27 5.80
C ASP A 5 23.50 40.54 5.91
N ASN A 6 23.50 39.23 6.13
CA ASN A 6 24.71 38.41 6.29
C ASN A 6 24.96 37.45 5.11
N GLY A 7 24.30 37.62 3.97
CA GLY A 7 24.57 36.84 2.74
C GLY A 7 24.16 35.36 2.78
N LEU A 8 23.65 34.84 3.90
CA LEU A 8 23.10 33.49 4.01
C LEU A 8 21.63 33.43 3.57
N ILE A 9 21.31 32.40 2.79
CA ILE A 9 19.95 32.05 2.35
C ILE A 9 19.20 31.48 3.57
N ASP A 10 18.00 31.98 3.83
CA ASP A 10 17.12 31.45 4.88
C ASP A 10 16.58 30.07 4.46
N LEU A 11 17.17 29.00 5.01
CA LEU A 11 16.83 27.61 4.69
C LEU A 11 15.41 27.20 5.14
N THR A 12 14.70 28.06 5.88
CA THR A 12 13.32 27.81 6.30
C THR A 12 12.29 28.11 5.19
N ALA A 13 12.71 28.75 4.10
CA ALA A 13 11.86 29.14 2.97
C ALA A 13 12.35 28.52 1.64
N ILE A 14 12.84 27.27 1.68
CA ILE A 14 13.22 26.53 0.47
C ILE A 14 11.95 26.13 -0.28
N ASP A 15 11.93 26.41 -1.58
CA ASP A 15 10.87 25.99 -2.49
C ASP A 15 10.69 24.45 -2.45
N PRO A 16 9.47 23.90 -2.33
CA PRO A 16 9.21 22.47 -2.24
C PRO A 16 9.85 21.62 -3.36
N VAL A 17 9.98 22.18 -4.57
CA VAL A 17 10.59 21.52 -5.73
C VAL A 17 12.11 21.44 -5.55
N VAL A 18 12.71 22.47 -5.00
CA VAL A 18 14.15 22.52 -4.69
C VAL A 18 14.47 21.56 -3.54
N GLU A 19 13.63 21.51 -2.51
CA GLU A 19 13.78 20.57 -1.39
C GLU A 19 13.65 19.11 -1.85
N ALA A 20 12.69 18.83 -2.72
CA ALA A 20 12.55 17.51 -3.35
C ALA A 20 13.82 17.13 -4.14
N THR A 21 14.41 18.08 -4.87
CA THR A 21 15.63 17.85 -5.65
C THR A 21 16.85 17.62 -4.74
N LEU A 22 17.03 18.43 -3.70
CA LEU A 22 18.11 18.30 -2.72
C LEU A 22 18.02 17.00 -1.93
N SER A 23 16.82 16.59 -1.52
CA SER A 23 16.60 15.32 -0.83
C SER A 23 16.97 14.12 -1.71
N GLN A 24 16.67 14.17 -3.02
CA GLN A 24 17.10 13.15 -3.98
C GLN A 24 18.62 13.12 -4.15
N GLY A 25 19.27 14.29 -4.20
CA GLY A 25 20.74 14.41 -4.28
C GLY A 25 21.45 13.83 -3.06
N ARG A 26 21.03 14.22 -1.85
CA ARG A 26 21.56 13.70 -0.58
C ARG A 26 21.42 12.18 -0.47
N ARG A 27 20.26 11.65 -0.89
CA ARG A 27 20.01 10.20 -0.93
C ARG A 27 20.97 9.47 -1.88
N ARG A 28 21.18 9.98 -3.10
CA ARG A 28 22.13 9.37 -4.07
C ARG A 28 23.57 9.38 -3.56
N ILE A 29 23.96 10.41 -2.80
CA ILE A 29 25.30 10.49 -2.18
C ILE A 29 25.43 9.44 -1.07
N ALA A 30 24.43 9.31 -0.20
CA ALA A 30 24.41 8.30 0.86
C ALA A 30 24.38 6.86 0.30
N GLU A 31 23.63 6.60 -0.77
CA GLU A 31 23.67 5.30 -1.46
C GLU A 31 25.05 5.04 -2.08
N ARG A 32 25.74 6.08 -2.58
CA ARG A 32 27.11 5.98 -3.12
C ARG A 32 28.20 5.84 -2.06
N SER A 33 27.93 6.02 -0.77
CA SER A 33 28.91 5.75 0.28
C SER A 33 28.85 4.31 0.81
N LEU A 34 27.78 3.55 0.52
CA LEU A 34 27.63 2.17 1.01
C LEU A 34 28.55 1.18 0.25
N PRO A 35 28.94 0.03 0.83
CA PRO A 35 29.54 -1.09 0.11
C PRO A 35 28.64 -1.64 -1.01
N LYS A 36 29.22 -2.28 -2.04
CA LYS A 36 28.48 -2.74 -3.23
C LYS A 36 27.30 -3.67 -2.91
N ASP A 37 27.44 -4.55 -1.93
CA ASP A 37 26.41 -5.52 -1.56
C ASP A 37 25.26 -4.89 -0.78
N GLU A 38 25.57 -3.94 0.10
CA GLU A 38 24.57 -3.15 0.79
C GLU A 38 23.78 -2.29 -0.20
N ARG A 39 24.44 -1.62 -1.16
CA ARG A 39 23.75 -0.87 -2.23
C ARG A 39 22.77 -1.74 -3.00
N LYS A 40 23.18 -2.95 -3.38
CA LYS A 40 22.29 -3.90 -4.09
C LYS A 40 21.08 -4.28 -3.24
N LYS A 41 21.27 -4.50 -1.94
CA LYS A 41 20.17 -4.80 -1.01
C LYS A 41 19.19 -3.63 -0.92
N THR A 42 19.67 -2.41 -0.73
CA THR A 42 18.83 -1.21 -0.62
C THR A 42 18.05 -0.93 -1.91
N ILE A 43 18.70 -1.08 -3.08
CA ILE A 43 18.04 -0.93 -4.39
C ILE A 43 16.95 -2.00 -4.58
N ARG A 44 17.24 -3.26 -4.26
CA ARG A 44 16.26 -4.36 -4.36
C ARG A 44 15.06 -4.15 -3.43
N GLU A 45 15.29 -3.75 -2.18
CA GLU A 45 14.21 -3.45 -1.22
C GLU A 45 13.37 -2.26 -1.69
N ARG A 46 14.00 -1.26 -2.30
CA ARG A 46 13.34 -0.08 -2.88
C ARG A 46 12.52 -0.44 -4.12
N GLU A 47 13.05 -1.24 -5.03
CA GLU A 47 12.30 -1.75 -6.17
C GLU A 47 11.13 -2.63 -5.72
N LYS A 48 11.34 -3.47 -4.70
CA LYS A 48 10.27 -4.27 -4.09
C LYS A 48 9.20 -3.37 -3.46
N ALA A 49 9.59 -2.26 -2.83
CA ALA A 49 8.65 -1.28 -2.29
C ALA A 49 7.92 -0.49 -3.39
N ALA A 50 8.62 -0.11 -4.46
CA ALA A 50 8.05 0.62 -5.60
C ALA A 50 7.09 -0.26 -6.43
N LYS A 51 7.32 -1.58 -6.48
CA LYS A 51 6.42 -2.55 -7.13
C LYS A 51 5.19 -2.90 -6.30
N ARG A 52 5.10 -2.48 -5.03
CA ARG A 52 3.91 -2.74 -4.20
C ARG A 52 2.78 -1.79 -4.60
N ASN A 53 1.89 -2.25 -5.47
CA ASN A 53 0.61 -1.61 -5.71
C ASN A 53 -0.32 -1.87 -4.52
N ARG A 54 -0.24 -1.01 -3.50
CA ARG A 54 -1.13 -1.06 -2.34
C ARG A 54 -2.47 -0.46 -2.72
N VAL A 55 -3.51 -1.28 -2.70
CA VAL A 55 -4.89 -0.81 -2.73
C VAL A 55 -5.42 -0.86 -1.32
N MET A 56 -5.92 0.27 -0.83
CA MET A 56 -6.64 0.32 0.44
C MET A 56 -8.09 -0.09 0.16
N LEU A 57 -8.48 -1.24 0.72
CA LEU A 57 -9.86 -1.71 0.67
C LEU A 57 -10.56 -1.28 1.96
N ASP A 58 -11.81 -0.86 1.84
CA ASP A 58 -12.66 -0.66 3.00
C ASP A 58 -13.21 -2.02 3.42
N ILE A 59 -12.81 -2.48 4.61
CA ILE A 59 -13.15 -3.80 5.15
C ILE A 59 -13.80 -3.56 6.52
N ASP A 60 -14.92 -4.25 6.76
CA ASP A 60 -15.61 -4.18 8.04
C ASP A 60 -14.64 -4.43 9.22
N PRO A 61 -14.62 -3.56 10.26
CA PRO A 61 -13.76 -3.73 11.43
C PRO A 61 -13.94 -5.07 12.17
N ALA A 62 -15.11 -5.69 12.12
CA ALA A 62 -15.33 -7.03 12.66
C ALA A 62 -14.52 -8.08 11.89
N ILE A 63 -14.59 -8.07 10.57
CA ILE A 63 -13.82 -8.97 9.70
C ILE A 63 -12.31 -8.77 9.90
N MET A 64 -11.86 -7.52 10.00
CA MET A 64 -10.45 -7.22 10.27
C MET A 64 -9.97 -7.77 11.61
N ARG A 65 -10.78 -7.69 12.66
CA ARG A 65 -10.45 -8.27 13.98
C ARG A 65 -10.34 -9.80 13.91
N ASP A 66 -11.26 -10.45 13.21
CA ASP A 66 -11.26 -11.91 13.08
C ASP A 66 -10.07 -12.40 12.24
N LEU A 67 -9.74 -11.68 11.16
CA LEU A 67 -8.52 -11.93 10.39
C LEU A 67 -7.24 -11.77 11.22
N SER A 68 -7.18 -10.76 12.11
CA SER A 68 -6.01 -10.57 13.00
C SER A 68 -5.83 -11.76 13.94
N LYS A 69 -6.90 -12.18 14.63
CA LYS A 69 -6.87 -13.34 15.54
C LYS A 69 -6.45 -14.61 14.82
N LEU A 70 -6.97 -14.83 13.61
CA LEU A 70 -6.65 -16.01 12.82
C LEU A 70 -5.20 -15.98 12.32
N ALA A 71 -4.71 -14.81 11.91
CA ALA A 71 -3.33 -14.63 11.50
C ALA A 71 -2.35 -14.86 12.67
N GLU A 72 -2.69 -14.36 13.86
CA GLU A 72 -1.94 -14.63 15.10
C GLU A 72 -1.90 -16.12 15.43
N HIS A 73 -3.04 -16.82 15.33
CA HIS A 73 -3.11 -18.26 15.59
C HIS A 73 -2.19 -19.08 14.67
N TYR A 74 -2.07 -18.69 13.40
CA TYR A 74 -1.21 -19.35 12.42
C TYR A 74 0.21 -18.73 12.32
N GLU A 75 0.54 -17.76 13.17
CA GLU A 75 1.84 -17.06 13.18
C GLU A 75 2.24 -16.46 11.82
N ILE A 76 1.26 -15.96 11.06
CA ILE A 76 1.47 -15.30 9.75
C ILE A 76 1.00 -13.86 9.76
N SER A 77 1.45 -13.06 8.79
CA SER A 77 0.92 -11.69 8.67
C SER A 77 -0.52 -11.70 8.18
N GLN A 78 -1.33 -10.77 8.69
CA GLN A 78 -2.71 -10.58 8.22
C GLN A 78 -2.77 -10.38 6.70
N SER A 79 -1.83 -9.64 6.11
CA SER A 79 -1.78 -9.44 4.65
C SER A 79 -1.56 -10.74 3.87
N GLN A 80 -0.78 -11.69 4.41
CA GLN A 80 -0.58 -13.00 3.76
C GLN A 80 -1.84 -13.85 3.87
N LEU A 81 -2.47 -13.88 5.05
CA LEU A 81 -3.72 -14.60 5.25
C LEU A 81 -4.83 -14.06 4.34
N THR A 82 -5.00 -12.74 4.26
CA THR A 82 -5.95 -12.09 3.35
C THR A 82 -5.64 -12.43 1.90
N SER A 83 -4.37 -12.42 1.50
CA SER A 83 -3.98 -12.82 0.13
C SER A 83 -4.37 -14.26 -0.18
N LEU A 84 -4.16 -15.20 0.76
CA LEU A 84 -4.56 -16.59 0.60
C LEU A 84 -6.07 -16.73 0.48
N ALA A 85 -6.82 -16.07 1.38
CA ALA A 85 -8.29 -16.08 1.36
C ALA A 85 -8.85 -15.59 0.02
N LEU A 86 -8.30 -14.52 -0.54
CA LEU A 86 -8.70 -13.99 -1.85
C LEU A 86 -8.44 -14.99 -2.98
N VAL A 87 -7.28 -15.66 -2.99
CA VAL A 87 -6.97 -16.68 -4.00
C VAL A 87 -7.95 -17.85 -3.90
N LEU A 88 -8.21 -18.34 -2.69
CA LEU A 88 -9.16 -19.44 -2.48
C LEU A 88 -10.58 -19.05 -2.90
N PHE A 89 -11.01 -17.83 -2.56
CA PHE A 89 -12.31 -17.29 -2.95
C PHE A 89 -12.47 -17.20 -4.48
N LEU A 90 -11.46 -16.67 -5.18
CA LEU A 90 -11.48 -16.58 -6.64
C LEU A 90 -11.53 -17.97 -7.29
N ASN A 91 -10.72 -18.91 -6.81
CA ASN A 91 -10.72 -20.29 -7.30
C ASN A 91 -12.07 -20.98 -7.08
N ALA A 92 -12.72 -20.75 -5.93
CA ALA A 92 -14.03 -21.32 -5.63
C ALA A 92 -15.11 -20.78 -6.58
N ILE A 93 -15.07 -19.48 -6.92
CA ILE A 93 -15.97 -18.89 -7.93
C ILE A 93 -15.70 -19.50 -9.31
N GLU A 94 -14.44 -19.58 -9.73
CA GLU A 94 -14.07 -20.11 -11.04
C GLU A 94 -14.52 -21.56 -11.23
N LYS A 95 -14.44 -22.37 -10.16
CA LYS A 95 -14.90 -23.76 -10.15
C LYS A 95 -16.41 -23.92 -9.97
N GLY A 96 -17.15 -22.84 -9.71
CA GLY A 96 -18.58 -22.89 -9.41
C GLY A 96 -18.91 -23.46 -8.03
N GLU A 97 -17.94 -23.55 -7.12
CA GLU A 97 -18.12 -23.97 -5.72
C GLU A 97 -18.75 -22.84 -4.88
N LEU A 98 -18.65 -21.59 -5.34
CA LEU A 98 -19.19 -20.42 -4.68
C LEU A 98 -19.95 -19.53 -5.66
N ASP A 99 -21.23 -19.32 -5.41
CA ASP A 99 -22.05 -18.34 -6.12
C ASP A 99 -22.17 -17.05 -5.31
N ILE A 100 -21.80 -15.93 -5.92
CA ILE A 100 -21.89 -14.59 -5.32
C ILE A 100 -23.23 -13.90 -5.61
N LEU A 101 -24.00 -14.36 -6.60
CA LEU A 101 -25.27 -13.75 -6.99
C LEU A 101 -26.26 -13.56 -5.83
N PRO A 102 -26.39 -14.51 -4.87
CA PRO A 102 -27.31 -14.34 -3.74
C PRO A 102 -26.99 -13.16 -2.81
N TYR A 103 -25.77 -12.62 -2.89
CA TYR A 103 -25.30 -11.50 -2.07
C TYR A 103 -25.40 -10.16 -2.81
N LEU A 104 -25.77 -10.15 -4.09
CA LEU A 104 -25.88 -8.93 -4.88
C LEU A 104 -27.26 -8.31 -4.71
N LYS A 105 -27.29 -7.05 -4.27
CA LYS A 105 -28.50 -6.23 -4.20
C LYS A 105 -28.46 -5.17 -5.30
N PRO A 106 -29.48 -5.08 -6.19
CA PRO A 106 -29.49 -4.06 -7.23
C PRO A 106 -29.62 -2.67 -6.61
N ILE A 107 -28.90 -1.70 -7.19
CA ILE A 107 -28.92 -0.30 -6.78
C ILE A 107 -29.04 0.60 -8.00
N ASN A 108 -29.59 1.80 -7.80
CA ASN A 108 -29.60 2.84 -8.83
C ASN A 108 -28.35 3.72 -8.66
N ASN A 109 -27.23 3.31 -9.25
CA ASN A 109 -25.98 4.07 -9.24
C ASN A 109 -25.42 4.14 -10.69
N PRO A 110 -24.91 5.30 -11.14
CA PRO A 110 -24.44 5.48 -12.52
C PRO A 110 -23.22 4.62 -12.88
N ARG A 111 -22.45 4.15 -11.88
CA ARG A 111 -21.21 3.39 -12.08
C ARG A 111 -21.36 1.90 -11.82
N TYR A 112 -22.22 1.50 -10.88
CA TYR A 112 -22.35 0.11 -10.44
C TYR A 112 -23.83 -0.29 -10.37
N SER A 113 -24.17 -1.43 -10.97
CA SER A 113 -25.56 -1.94 -10.95
C SER A 113 -25.94 -2.62 -9.64
N TYR A 114 -24.97 -3.04 -8.83
CA TYR A 114 -25.18 -3.83 -7.61
C TYR A 114 -24.30 -3.34 -6.46
N VAL A 115 -24.80 -3.54 -5.23
CA VAL A 115 -24.00 -3.51 -4.00
C VAL A 115 -23.97 -4.92 -3.40
N VAL A 116 -22.89 -5.27 -2.71
CA VAL A 116 -22.82 -6.53 -1.98
C VAL A 116 -23.48 -6.34 -0.61
N ASN A 117 -24.37 -7.25 -0.24
CA ASN A 117 -24.93 -7.35 1.09
C ASN A 117 -24.79 -8.79 1.61
N TRP A 118 -23.92 -8.98 2.61
CA TRP A 118 -23.69 -10.28 3.25
C TRP A 118 -24.35 -10.40 4.63
N ASN A 119 -24.96 -9.33 5.15
CA ASN A 119 -25.77 -9.37 6.37
C ASN A 119 -27.21 -9.72 5.96
N LYS A 120 -27.62 -10.97 6.20
CA LYS A 120 -29.03 -11.36 6.27
C LYS A 120 -29.50 -11.31 7.71
#